data_AF-A0A7V3SQ07-F1
#
_entry.id   AF-A0A7V3SQ07-F1
#
_cell.length_a   1.000
_cell.length_b   1.000
_cell.length_c   1.000
_cell.angle_alpha   90.00
_cell.angle_beta   90.00
_cell.angle_gamma   90.00
#
_symmetry.space_group_name_H-M   'P 1'
#
loop_
_entity.id
_entity.type
_entity.pdbx_description
1 polymer ?
#
loop_
_entity_poly.entity_id
_entity_poly.type
_entity_poly.pdbx_seq_one_letter_code
_entity_poly.pdbx_strand_id
1 'polypeptide(L)'
;MAETQTISIQTQPVQRQPKDYRSHLEPIWCPGCGDYGVLNALLKAMSQLNLDPDRTVLVSGIGCSSRMPGFVVTYGFHGVHGRILPVATGMKLANPELTVIGVGGDGDAYAIGMEHFPHAARRNIDITYIVMNNQIYGLTKGQTSPTSSHGFVTKTTPFGNVEAC
;
A
#
# COMPACT_ATOMS: atom_id res chain seq x y z
N MET A 1 -39.33 27.12 32.20
CA MET A 1 -37.91 26.86 31.87
C MET A 1 -37.83 25.43 31.39
N ALA A 2 -37.74 25.21 30.08
CA ALA A 2 -37.72 23.86 29.50
C ALA A 2 -36.28 23.35 29.50
N GLU A 3 -36.04 22.26 30.23
CA GLU A 3 -34.75 21.59 30.32
C GLU A 3 -34.34 21.05 28.95
N THR A 4 -33.23 21.55 28.42
CA THR A 4 -32.63 21.05 27.18
C THR A 4 -31.98 19.70 27.51
N GLN A 5 -32.63 18.60 27.15
CA GLN A 5 -32.06 17.26 27.24
C GLN A 5 -30.90 17.15 26.23
N THR A 6 -29.67 17.20 26.73
CA THR A 6 -28.47 16.81 26.01
C THR A 6 -28.57 15.33 25.65
N ILE A 7 -28.91 15.03 24.39
CA ILE A 7 -28.84 13.68 23.83
C ILE A 7 -27.34 13.33 23.73
N SER A 8 -26.84 12.56 24.69
CA SER A 8 -25.52 11.93 24.58
C SER A 8 -25.60 10.83 23.53
N ILE A 9 -25.11 11.09 22.31
CA ILE A 9 -24.96 10.06 21.28
C ILE A 9 -23.88 9.08 21.79
N GLN A 10 -24.32 7.95 22.32
CA GLN A 10 -23.42 6.84 22.66
C GLN A 10 -22.95 6.20 21.35
N THR A 11 -21.80 6.63 20.84
CA THR A 11 -21.13 5.94 19.73
C THR A 11 -20.55 4.63 20.25
N GLN A 12 -21.33 3.55 20.16
CA GLN A 12 -20.75 2.22 20.37
C GLN A 12 -19.64 2.01 19.32
N PRO A 13 -18.46 1.48 19.72
CA PRO A 13 -17.39 1.22 18.77
C PRO A 13 -17.87 0.15 17.77
N VAL A 14 -18.09 0.57 16.53
CA VAL A 14 -18.45 -0.34 15.44
C VAL A 14 -17.27 -1.29 15.22
N GLN A 15 -17.50 -2.58 15.42
CA GLN A 15 -16.52 -3.63 15.11
C GLN A 15 -16.62 -3.99 13.63
N ARG A 16 -15.57 -3.68 12.87
CA ARG A 16 -15.52 -3.89 11.41
C ARG A 16 -14.90 -5.24 11.06
N GLN A 17 -15.52 -5.96 10.14
CA GLN A 17 -15.06 -7.23 9.58
C GLN A 17 -14.20 -7.00 8.32
N PRO A 18 -13.38 -7.97 7.87
CA PRO A 18 -12.53 -7.79 6.69
C PRO A 18 -13.31 -7.45 5.41
N LYS A 19 -14.56 -7.94 5.30
CA LYS A 19 -15.46 -7.63 4.18
C LYS A 19 -15.87 -6.15 4.14
N ASP A 20 -15.91 -5.48 5.29
CA ASP A 20 -16.36 -4.09 5.39
C ASP A 20 -15.30 -3.12 4.84
N TYR A 21 -14.06 -3.58 4.69
CA TYR A 21 -12.97 -2.84 4.04
C TYR A 21 -12.83 -3.16 2.55
N ARG A 22 -13.65 -4.04 1.96
CA ARG A 22 -13.58 -4.34 0.52
C ARG A 22 -14.40 -3.34 -0.29
N SER A 23 -13.78 -2.78 -1.32
CA SER A 23 -14.50 -1.92 -2.25
C SER A 23 -15.41 -2.74 -3.18
N HIS A 24 -16.25 -2.05 -3.95
CA HIS A 24 -17.04 -2.66 -5.03
C HIS A 24 -16.22 -3.02 -6.27
N LEU A 25 -14.96 -2.55 -6.36
CA LEU A 25 -14.06 -2.89 -7.45
C LEU A 25 -13.36 -4.21 -7.16
N GLU A 26 -13.47 -5.14 -8.11
CA GLU A 26 -12.80 -6.43 -8.03
C GLU A 26 -11.34 -6.33 -8.49
N PRO A 27 -10.39 -7.00 -7.81
CA PRO A 27 -9.00 -7.00 -8.23
C PRO A 27 -8.80 -7.68 -9.59
N ILE A 28 -8.19 -6.94 -10.52
CA ILE A 28 -7.92 -7.38 -11.91
C ILE A 28 -6.54 -8.04 -12.09
N TRP A 29 -5.95 -8.56 -11.02
CA TRP A 29 -4.67 -9.24 -11.09
C TRP A 29 -4.79 -10.59 -11.80
N CYS A 30 -3.65 -11.13 -12.25
CA CYS A 30 -3.64 -12.44 -12.88
C CYS A 30 -4.15 -13.52 -11.90
N PRO A 31 -4.88 -14.54 -12.36
CA PRO A 31 -5.25 -15.68 -11.53
C PRO A 31 -4.00 -16.31 -10.90
N GLY A 32 -4.01 -16.48 -9.57
CA GLY A 32 -2.86 -17.00 -8.81
C GLY A 32 -1.81 -15.95 -8.41
N CYS A 33 -2.04 -14.66 -8.69
CA CYS A 33 -1.15 -13.60 -8.23
C CYS A 33 -1.06 -13.52 -6.69
N GLY A 34 0.14 -13.37 -6.15
CA GLY A 34 0.37 -13.25 -4.70
C GLY A 34 -0.25 -12.01 -4.07
N ASP A 35 -0.50 -10.96 -4.86
CA ASP A 35 -1.10 -9.70 -4.40
C ASP A 35 -2.51 -9.92 -3.79
N TYR A 36 -3.25 -10.95 -4.23
CA TYR A 36 -4.50 -11.36 -3.58
C TYR A 36 -4.30 -11.76 -2.12
N GLY A 37 -3.22 -12.49 -1.82
CA GLY A 37 -2.86 -12.88 -0.46
C GLY A 37 -2.54 -11.68 0.41
N VAL A 38 -1.76 -10.73 -0.13
CA VAL A 38 -1.40 -9.48 0.56
C VAL A 38 -2.63 -8.62 0.83
N LEU A 39 -3.53 -8.46 -0.15
CA LEU A 39 -4.80 -7.75 0.04
C LEU A 39 -5.63 -8.40 1.16
N ASN A 40 -5.81 -9.72 1.14
CA ASN A 40 -6.57 -10.42 2.16
C ASN A 40 -5.95 -10.28 3.56
N ALA A 41 -4.61 -10.32 3.66
CA ALA A 41 -3.89 -10.11 4.90
C ALA A 41 -4.05 -8.68 5.43
N LEU A 42 -3.98 -7.68 4.54
CA LEU A 42 -4.20 -6.28 4.88
C LEU A 42 -5.62 -6.05 5.42
N LEU A 43 -6.65 -6.52 4.71
CA LEU A 43 -8.04 -6.39 5.15
C LEU A 43 -8.28 -7.06 6.51
N LYS A 44 -7.64 -8.21 6.75
CA LYS A 44 -7.70 -8.89 8.05
C LYS A 44 -7.02 -8.07 9.14
N ALA A 45 -5.85 -7.50 8.89
CA ALA A 45 -5.13 -6.67 9.84
C ALA A 45 -5.94 -5.40 10.18
N MET A 46 -6.50 -4.72 9.18
CA MET A 46 -7.36 -3.55 9.38
C MET A 46 -8.57 -3.86 10.26
N SER A 47 -9.20 -5.02 10.03
CA SER A 47 -10.32 -5.50 10.86
C SER A 47 -9.89 -5.82 12.29
N GLN A 48 -8.78 -6.53 12.48
CA GLN A 48 -8.27 -6.87 13.81
C GLN A 48 -7.87 -5.64 14.64
N LEU A 49 -7.36 -4.60 13.98
CA LEU A 49 -7.02 -3.31 14.60
C LEU A 49 -8.22 -2.35 14.68
N ASN A 50 -9.38 -2.76 14.14
CA ASN A 50 -10.58 -1.95 14.01
C ASN A 50 -10.31 -0.54 13.47
N LEU A 51 -9.46 -0.43 12.45
CA LEU A 51 -9.08 0.86 11.87
C LEU A 51 -10.31 1.59 11.33
N ASP A 52 -10.34 2.90 11.54
CA ASP A 52 -11.39 3.73 10.97
C ASP A 52 -11.07 4.03 9.49
N PRO A 53 -11.90 3.62 8.52
CA PRO A 53 -11.70 3.92 7.10
C PRO A 53 -11.50 5.40 6.81
N ASP A 54 -12.21 6.27 7.54
CA ASP A 54 -12.17 7.72 7.37
C ASP A 54 -10.91 8.36 7.97
N ARG A 55 -10.14 7.59 8.74
CA ARG A 55 -8.85 8.00 9.34
C ARG A 55 -7.68 7.17 8.81
N THR A 56 -7.92 6.35 7.78
CA THR A 56 -6.91 5.52 7.16
C THR A 56 -6.73 5.93 5.72
N VAL A 57 -5.48 6.06 5.28
CA VAL A 57 -5.15 6.36 3.89
C VAL A 57 -4.17 5.35 3.33
N LEU A 58 -4.54 4.76 2.19
CA LEU A 58 -3.67 3.91 1.39
C LEU A 58 -3.01 4.73 0.28
N VAL A 59 -1.68 4.77 0.29
CA VAL A 59 -0.87 5.51 -0.69
C VAL A 59 -0.13 4.50 -1.57
N SER A 60 -0.18 4.71 -2.88
CA SER A 60 0.47 3.82 -3.85
C SER A 60 1.23 4.56 -4.95
N GLY A 61 2.21 3.88 -5.52
CA GLY A 61 3.04 4.33 -6.63
C GLY A 61 2.47 3.81 -7.95
N ILE A 62 3.30 3.20 -8.80
CA ILE A 62 2.84 2.59 -10.07
C ILE A 62 3.29 1.13 -10.16
N GLY A 63 2.36 0.23 -10.48
CA GLY A 63 2.62 -1.21 -10.59
C GLY A 63 1.34 -2.04 -10.51
N CYS A 64 1.46 -3.36 -10.64
CA CYS A 64 0.35 -4.28 -10.35
C CYS A 64 -0.09 -4.10 -8.89
N SER A 65 0.88 -4.15 -7.98
CA SER A 65 0.76 -3.90 -6.55
C SER A 65 0.07 -2.57 -6.23
N SER A 66 0.43 -1.50 -6.95
CA SER A 66 -0.08 -0.14 -6.72
C SER A 66 -1.55 0.07 -7.07
N ARG A 67 -2.25 -0.92 -7.64
CA ARG A 67 -3.71 -0.85 -7.81
C ARG A 67 -4.49 -1.08 -6.51
N MET A 68 -3.82 -1.58 -5.46
CA MET A 68 -4.45 -1.99 -4.20
C MET A 68 -5.36 -0.93 -3.54
N PRO A 69 -5.07 0.38 -3.54
CA PRO A 69 -5.98 1.37 -2.93
C PRO A 69 -7.36 1.40 -3.58
N GLY A 70 -7.48 0.99 -4.86
CA GLY A 70 -8.77 0.89 -5.54
C GLY A 70 -9.66 -0.23 -5.00
N PHE A 71 -9.09 -1.22 -4.31
CA PHE A 71 -9.81 -2.41 -3.82
C PHE A 71 -10.23 -2.30 -2.34
N VAL A 72 -9.83 -1.23 -1.66
CA VAL A 72 -9.99 -1.06 -0.21
C VAL A 72 -10.84 0.17 0.10
N VAL A 73 -11.85 0.03 0.96
CA VAL A 73 -12.70 1.15 1.43
C VAL A 73 -11.94 1.94 2.49
N THR A 74 -11.22 2.97 2.02
CA THR A 74 -10.48 3.97 2.79
C THR A 74 -10.26 5.20 1.90
N TYR A 75 -9.61 6.25 2.41
CA TYR A 75 -8.99 7.21 1.50
C TYR A 75 -7.88 6.54 0.70
N GLY A 76 -7.89 6.70 -0.63
CA GLY A 76 -6.90 6.12 -1.53
C GLY A 76 -6.18 7.21 -2.33
N PHE A 77 -4.86 7.14 -2.39
CA PHE A 77 -4.05 7.99 -3.27
C PHE A 77 -3.19 7.13 -4.20
N HIS A 78 -3.43 7.26 -5.49
CA HIS A 78 -2.64 6.64 -6.55
C HIS A 78 -1.73 7.70 -7.16
N GLY A 79 -0.46 7.68 -6.74
CA GLY A 79 0.53 8.69 -7.11
C GLY A 79 1.29 8.34 -8.37
N VAL A 80 2.51 8.84 -8.45
CA VAL A 80 3.46 8.56 -9.52
C VAL A 80 4.52 7.56 -9.06
N HIS A 81 5.19 6.92 -10.03
CA HIS A 81 6.08 5.79 -9.78
C HIS A 81 7.19 6.15 -8.79
N GLY A 82 7.32 5.35 -7.72
CA GLY A 82 8.29 5.48 -6.66
C GLY A 82 8.15 6.72 -5.78
N ARG A 83 7.01 7.44 -5.80
CA ARG A 83 6.78 8.62 -4.94
C ARG A 83 5.85 8.35 -3.76
N ILE A 84 5.67 7.09 -3.38
CA ILE A 84 4.86 6.69 -2.21
C ILE A 84 5.33 7.40 -0.94
N LEU A 85 6.61 7.25 -0.59
CA LEU A 85 7.14 7.74 0.69
C LEU A 85 7.13 9.27 0.83
N PRO A 86 7.48 10.07 -0.19
CA PRO A 86 7.31 11.53 -0.13
C PRO A 86 5.86 11.94 0.10
N VAL A 87 4.92 11.34 -0.62
CA VAL A 87 3.49 11.64 -0.49
C VAL A 87 2.98 11.24 0.90
N ALA A 88 3.26 10.01 1.32
CA ALA A 88 2.88 9.49 2.63
C ALA A 88 3.48 10.33 3.77
N THR A 89 4.72 10.79 3.62
CA THR A 89 5.36 11.74 4.55
C THR A 89 4.58 13.04 4.63
N GLY A 90 4.23 13.64 3.49
CA GLY A 90 3.43 14.86 3.46
C GLY A 90 2.08 14.69 4.17
N MET A 91 1.39 13.58 3.92
CA MET A 91 0.12 13.26 4.57
C MET A 91 0.25 13.12 6.08
N LYS A 92 1.25 12.36 6.55
CA LYS A 92 1.45 12.13 7.98
C LYS A 92 1.90 13.40 8.72
N LEU A 93 2.67 14.26 8.07
CA LEU A 93 3.06 15.55 8.64
C LEU A 93 1.90 16.55 8.65
N ALA A 94 1.04 16.54 7.63
CA ALA A 94 -0.13 17.41 7.57
C ALA A 94 -1.22 17.03 8.57
N ASN A 95 -1.40 15.72 8.80
CA ASN A 95 -2.35 15.21 9.79
C ASN A 95 -1.77 13.99 10.51
N PRO A 96 -1.11 14.20 11.68
CA PRO A 96 -0.46 13.14 12.45
C PRO A 96 -1.40 12.02 12.91
N GLU A 97 -2.69 12.29 13.00
CA GLU A 97 -3.69 11.33 13.46
C GLU A 97 -4.13 10.32 12.37
N LEU A 98 -3.72 10.52 11.12
CA LEU A 98 -4.02 9.57 10.06
C LEU A 98 -3.17 8.31 10.20
N THR A 99 -3.79 7.16 9.99
CA THR A 99 -3.07 5.91 9.73
C THR A 99 -2.69 5.89 8.25
N VAL A 100 -1.39 6.01 7.96
CA VAL A 100 -0.88 6.07 6.59
C VAL A 100 -0.21 4.75 6.23
N ILE A 101 -0.72 4.10 5.18
CA ILE A 101 -0.22 2.80 4.70
C ILE A 101 0.22 2.95 3.25
N GLY A 102 1.52 2.85 3.00
CA GLY A 102 2.10 2.75 1.67
C GLY A 102 2.01 1.32 1.13
N VAL A 103 1.63 1.16 -0.14
CA VAL A 103 1.59 -0.13 -0.84
C VAL A 103 2.25 0.00 -2.22
N GLY A 104 3.27 -0.82 -2.47
CA GLY A 104 4.07 -0.73 -3.70
C GLY A 104 4.74 -2.05 -4.07
N GLY A 105 5.30 -2.11 -5.29
CA GLY A 105 6.12 -3.24 -5.72
C GLY A 105 7.58 -3.04 -5.35
N ASP A 106 8.38 -4.10 -5.46
CA ASP A 106 9.84 -4.05 -5.32
C ASP A 106 10.49 -3.02 -6.25
N GLY A 107 10.07 -2.94 -7.51
CA GLY A 107 10.57 -1.95 -8.45
C GLY A 107 10.18 -0.51 -8.11
N ASP A 108 8.96 -0.32 -7.62
CA ASP A 108 8.48 0.99 -7.16
C ASP A 108 9.24 1.45 -5.90
N ALA A 109 9.50 0.53 -4.97
CA ALA A 109 10.15 0.80 -3.69
C ALA A 109 11.68 0.93 -3.79
N TYR A 110 12.31 -0.01 -4.49
CA TYR A 110 13.75 -0.26 -4.44
C TYR A 110 14.50 0.10 -5.73
N ALA A 111 13.80 0.48 -6.81
CA ALA A 111 14.45 1.13 -7.94
C ALA A 111 14.26 2.64 -7.85
N ILE A 112 13.27 3.18 -8.55
CA ILE A 112 13.05 4.63 -8.65
C ILE A 112 12.61 5.26 -7.31
N GLY A 113 12.04 4.49 -6.39
CA GLY A 113 11.67 4.96 -5.05
C GLY A 113 12.79 4.87 -4.00
N MET A 114 13.92 4.23 -4.33
CA MET A 114 15.01 4.01 -3.38
C MET A 114 15.62 5.34 -2.89
N GLU A 115 15.57 6.39 -3.70
CA GLU A 115 16.01 7.73 -3.30
C GLU A 115 15.27 8.28 -2.07
N HIS A 116 14.04 7.85 -1.79
CA HIS A 116 13.27 8.32 -0.65
C HIS A 116 13.34 7.38 0.56
N PHE A 117 13.62 6.09 0.33
CA PHE A 117 13.53 5.05 1.35
C PHE A 117 14.46 5.29 2.55
N PRO A 118 15.77 5.54 2.38
CA PRO A 118 16.66 5.81 3.51
C PRO A 118 16.24 7.05 4.31
N HIS A 119 15.69 8.06 3.65
CA HIS A 119 15.29 9.29 4.30
C HIS A 119 13.99 9.13 5.10
N ALA A 120 13.03 8.36 4.60
CA ALA A 120 11.82 8.03 5.35
C ALA A 120 12.16 7.20 6.60
N ALA A 121 12.99 6.17 6.43
CA ALA A 121 13.47 5.33 7.54
C ALA A 121 14.24 6.15 8.58
N ARG A 122 15.21 6.98 8.14
CA ARG A 122 16.00 7.84 9.03
C ARG A 122 15.14 8.82 9.83
N ARG A 123 14.07 9.34 9.24
CA ARG A 123 13.17 10.29 9.91
C ARG A 123 12.19 9.60 10.87
N ASN A 124 12.12 8.27 10.84
CA ASN A 124 11.22 7.46 11.67
C ASN A 124 9.77 7.98 11.64
N ILE A 125 9.29 8.28 10.43
CA ILE A 125 7.93 8.77 10.24
C ILE A 125 6.99 7.58 10.44
N ASP A 126 5.95 7.76 11.24
CA ASP A 126 4.94 6.73 11.54
C ASP A 126 4.08 6.41 10.30
N ILE A 127 4.65 5.58 9.43
CA ILE A 127 4.06 5.12 8.17
C ILE A 127 4.36 3.63 8.05
N THR A 128 3.35 2.84 7.74
CA THR A 128 3.54 1.44 7.34
C THR A 128 3.82 1.39 5.85
N TYR A 129 4.90 0.73 5.40
CA TYR A 129 5.15 0.52 3.96
C TYR A 129 5.21 -0.98 3.64
N ILE A 130 4.24 -1.45 2.86
CA ILE A 130 4.13 -2.84 2.42
C ILE A 130 4.68 -2.95 0.99
N VAL A 131 5.83 -3.59 0.87
CA VAL A 131 6.48 -3.86 -0.42
C VAL A 131 6.13 -5.28 -0.88
N MET A 132 5.33 -5.37 -1.94
CA MET A 132 4.98 -6.62 -2.62
C MET A 132 6.12 -7.04 -3.53
N ASN A 133 7.06 -7.82 -2.98
CA ASN A 133 8.23 -8.26 -3.71
C ASN A 133 7.92 -9.53 -4.55
N ASN A 134 7.77 -9.34 -5.86
CA ASN A 134 7.59 -10.41 -6.84
C ASN A 134 8.83 -10.58 -7.77
N GLN A 135 9.93 -9.88 -7.47
CA GLN A 135 11.20 -9.94 -8.20
C GLN A 135 11.11 -9.59 -9.69
N ILE A 136 10.07 -8.86 -10.13
CA ILE A 136 9.89 -8.53 -11.55
C ILE A 136 8.97 -7.32 -11.76
N TYR A 137 9.25 -6.51 -12.79
CA TYR A 137 8.29 -5.50 -13.23
C TYR A 137 7.10 -6.12 -13.98
N GLY A 138 6.09 -6.57 -13.23
CA GLY A 138 4.92 -7.27 -13.79
C GLY A 138 4.08 -6.42 -14.74
N LEU A 139 3.71 -5.20 -14.32
CA LEU A 139 2.78 -4.34 -15.07
C LEU A 139 3.34 -3.93 -16.44
N THR A 140 4.64 -3.70 -16.53
CA THR A 140 5.34 -3.36 -17.77
C THR A 140 5.72 -4.58 -18.61
N LYS A 141 5.19 -5.76 -18.26
CA LYS A 141 5.30 -7.03 -19.00
C LYS A 141 6.62 -7.80 -18.81
N GLY A 142 7.28 -7.69 -17.66
CA GLY A 142 8.29 -8.66 -17.21
C GLY A 142 9.74 -8.27 -17.48
N GLN A 143 10.16 -7.12 -16.97
CA GLN A 143 11.57 -6.69 -16.92
C GLN A 143 12.19 -7.01 -15.57
N THR A 144 13.51 -7.17 -15.53
CA THR A 144 14.31 -7.30 -14.30
C THR A 144 14.02 -6.15 -13.33
N SER A 145 13.83 -6.49 -12.06
CA SER A 145 13.74 -5.55 -10.95
C SER A 145 15.02 -5.59 -10.09
N PRO A 146 15.21 -4.66 -9.13
CA PRO A 146 16.37 -4.68 -8.23
C PRO A 146 16.47 -5.92 -7.34
N THR A 147 15.38 -6.68 -7.21
CA THR A 147 15.36 -7.90 -6.38
C THR A 147 15.33 -9.18 -7.22
N SER A 148 15.40 -9.06 -8.54
CA SER A 148 15.58 -10.20 -9.45
C SER A 148 16.90 -10.92 -9.15
N SER A 149 16.81 -12.23 -8.96
CA SER A 149 17.99 -13.07 -8.71
C SER A 149 19.03 -12.97 -9.83
N HIS A 150 20.31 -13.15 -9.49
CA HIS A 150 21.38 -13.26 -10.47
C HIS A 150 21.09 -14.40 -11.47
N GLY A 151 21.36 -14.16 -12.76
CA GLY A 151 21.04 -15.10 -13.83
C GLY A 151 19.56 -15.18 -14.22
N PHE A 152 18.66 -14.43 -13.57
CA PHE A 152 17.23 -14.45 -13.91
C PHE A 152 16.98 -13.87 -15.32
N VAL A 153 16.40 -14.69 -16.20
CA VAL A 153 16.13 -14.32 -17.59
C VAL A 153 14.81 -13.57 -17.68
N THR A 154 14.85 -12.35 -18.18
CA THR A 154 13.67 -11.51 -18.42
C THR A 154 13.69 -10.94 -19.84
N LYS A 155 12.68 -10.16 -20.23
CA LYS A 155 12.63 -9.56 -21.58
C LYS A 155 13.78 -8.60 -21.85
N THR A 156 14.27 -7.91 -20.83
CA THR A 156 15.39 -6.97 -20.93
C THR A 156 16.73 -7.58 -20.55
N THR A 157 16.72 -8.72 -19.87
CA THR A 157 17.91 -9.52 -19.55
C THR A 157 17.80 -10.92 -20.18
N PRO A 158 17.79 -11.04 -21.52
CA PRO A 158 17.61 -12.33 -22.20
C PRO A 158 18.76 -13.32 -21.92
N PHE A 159 19.93 -12.80 -21.51
CA PHE A 159 21.10 -13.60 -21.14
C PHE A 159 21.24 -13.76 -19.62
N GLY A 160 20.20 -13.42 -18.84
CA GLY A 160 20.21 -13.44 -17.39
C GLY A 160 20.60 -12.09 -16.77
N ASN A 161 20.11 -11.84 -15.55
CA ASN A 161 20.51 -10.67 -14.77
C ASN A 161 22.00 -10.76 -14.40
N VAL A 162 22.78 -9.74 -14.74
CA VAL A 162 24.23 -9.71 -14.51
C VAL A 162 24.58 -9.22 -13.10
N GLU A 163 23.67 -8.48 -12.46
CA GLU A 163 23.87 -7.96 -11.11
C GLU A 163 23.48 -9.02 -10.06
N ALA A 164 24.13 -8.98 -8.91
CA ALA A 164 23.72 -9.72 -7.72
C ALA A 164 23.03 -8.74 -6.76
N CYS A 165 21.94 -9.20 -6.14
CA CYS A 165 21.17 -8.44 -5.15
C CYS A 165 22.00 -8.17 -3.87
#